data_AF-A0A538NI09-F1
#
_entry.id   AF-A0A538NI09-F1
#
_cell.length_a   1.000
_cell.length_b   1.000
_cell.length_c   1.000
_cell.angle_alpha   90.00
_cell.angle_beta   90.00
_cell.angle_gamma   90.00
#
_symmetry.space_group_name_H-M   'P 1'
#
loop_
_entity.id
_entity.type
_entity.pdbx_description
1 polymer ?
#
loop_
_entity_poly.entity_id
_entity_poly.type
_entity_poly.pdbx_seq_one_letter_code
_entity_poly.pdbx_strand_id
1 'polypeptide(L)'
;MPITAAMLHLMSALELKEEVSRLSTAERLQAIEWLWASLSDKPEEIQSPEWHGEVLAARKAKVDSGAAQFLSVQQLKERLRR
;
A
#
# COMPACT_ATOMS: atom_id res chain seq x y z
N MET A 1 -25.37 -28.27 22.65
CA MET A 1 -25.92 -26.89 22.67
C MET A 1 -25.09 -26.05 23.62
N PRO A 2 -24.52 -24.89 23.21
CA PRO A 2 -24.17 -24.49 21.85
C PRO A 2 -22.69 -24.12 21.71
N ILE A 3 -22.18 -24.38 20.51
CA ILE A 3 -20.94 -23.86 19.96
C ILE A 3 -21.12 -22.35 19.81
N THR A 4 -20.54 -21.55 20.70
CA THR A 4 -20.51 -20.09 20.58
C THR A 4 -19.11 -19.62 20.94
N ALA A 5 -18.29 -19.35 19.93
CA ALA A 5 -17.06 -18.50 19.97
C ALA A 5 -16.15 -18.69 18.74
N ALA A 6 -16.54 -19.47 17.73
CA ALA A 6 -15.75 -19.63 16.50
C ALA A 6 -16.49 -19.14 15.24
N MET A 7 -17.19 -18.01 15.32
CA MET A 7 -17.52 -17.21 14.14
C MET A 7 -16.38 -16.23 13.87
N LEU A 8 -15.15 -16.75 13.76
CA LEU A 8 -14.09 -16.03 13.07
C LEU A 8 -14.39 -16.24 11.58
N HIS A 9 -15.28 -15.40 11.02
CA HIS A 9 -15.53 -15.36 9.58
C HIS A 9 -14.18 -15.07 8.92
N LEU A 10 -13.54 -16.09 8.37
CA LEU A 10 -12.50 -15.92 7.38
C LEU A 10 -13.18 -15.32 6.16
N MET A 11 -13.28 -13.99 6.11
CA MET A 11 -13.76 -13.31 4.92
C MET A 11 -12.84 -13.73 3.77
N SER A 12 -13.40 -14.45 2.81
CA SER A 12 -12.70 -14.72 1.56
C SER A 12 -12.37 -13.40 0.88
N ALA A 13 -11.33 -13.37 0.05
CA ALA A 13 -10.94 -12.17 -0.68
C ALA A 13 -12.09 -11.61 -1.56
N LEU A 14 -13.03 -12.46 -1.96
CA LEU A 14 -14.23 -12.07 -2.71
C LEU A 14 -15.25 -11.35 -1.82
N GLU A 15 -15.54 -11.88 -0.63
CA GLU A 15 -16.45 -11.24 0.33
C GLU A 15 -15.90 -9.89 0.82
N LEU A 16 -14.58 -9.79 1.04
CA LEU A 16 -13.93 -8.53 1.40
C LEU A 16 -14.09 -7.47 0.31
N LYS A 17 -13.94 -7.87 -0.96
CA LYS A 17 -14.14 -6.97 -2.10
C LYS A 17 -15.58 -6.44 -2.14
N GLU A 18 -16.55 -7.30 -1.85
CA GLU A 18 -17.96 -6.91 -1.78
C GLU A 18 -18.23 -5.92 -0.63
N GLU A 19 -17.68 -6.14 0.57
CA GLU A 19 -17.84 -5.20 1.69
C GLU A 19 -17.23 -3.83 1.36
N VAL A 20 -16.00 -3.80 0.84
CA VAL A 20 -15.34 -2.54 0.46
C VAL A 20 -16.14 -1.79 -0.62
N SER A 21 -16.84 -2.51 -1.50
CA SER A 21 -17.67 -1.88 -2.53
C SER A 21 -18.91 -1.15 -1.98
N ARG A 22 -19.40 -1.54 -0.79
CA ARG A 22 -20.54 -0.92 -0.11
C ARG A 22 -20.17 0.37 0.61
N LEU A 23 -18.89 0.57 0.94
CA LEU A 23 -18.40 1.74 1.64
C LEU A 23 -18.51 3.00 0.78
N SER A 24 -18.95 4.10 1.40
CA SER A 24 -18.81 5.45 0.84
C SER A 24 -17.33 5.80 0.63
N THR A 25 -17.07 6.85 -0.14
CA THR A 25 -15.69 7.34 -0.34
C THR A 25 -15.00 7.70 0.97
N ALA A 26 -15.72 8.35 1.89
CA ALA A 26 -15.16 8.74 3.20
C ALA A 26 -14.79 7.51 4.04
N GLU A 27 -15.67 6.50 4.08
CA GLU A 27 -15.42 5.25 4.81
C GLU A 27 -14.27 4.45 4.18
N ARG A 28 -14.14 4.43 2.85
CA ARG A 28 -12.99 3.79 2.18
C ARG A 28 -11.67 4.46 2.55
N LEU A 29 -11.63 5.79 2.56
CA LEU A 29 -10.44 6.53 2.99
C LEU A 29 -10.08 6.19 4.44
N GLN A 30 -11.08 6.18 5.34
CA GLN A 30 -10.85 5.82 6.73
C GLN A 30 -10.37 4.36 6.89
N ALA A 31 -10.92 3.43 6.11
CA ALA A 31 -10.49 2.04 6.11
C ALA A 31 -9.04 1.89 5.62
N ILE A 32 -8.62 2.66 4.61
CA ILE A 32 -7.22 2.69 4.15
C ILE A 32 -6.29 3.13 5.27
N GLU A 33 -6.65 4.16 6.04
CA GLU A 33 -5.84 4.62 7.19
C GLU A 33 -5.68 3.53 8.26
N TRP A 34 -6.76 2.83 8.60
CA TRP A 34 -6.70 1.74 9.58
C TRP A 34 -5.91 0.53 9.07
N LEU A 35 -6.09 0.17 7.80
CA LEU A 35 -5.31 -0.89 7.16
C LEU A 35 -3.83 -0.53 7.16
N TRP A 36 -3.50 0.72 6.84
CA TRP A 36 -2.12 1.18 6.83
C TRP A 36 -1.49 1.15 8.22
N ALA A 37 -2.21 1.62 9.25
CA ALA A 37 -1.75 1.54 10.64
C ALA A 37 -1.50 0.08 11.07
N SER A 38 -2.47 -0.80 10.81
CA SER A 38 -2.37 -2.24 11.15
C SER A 38 -1.19 -2.92 10.48
N LEU A 39 -0.95 -2.65 9.19
CA LEU A 39 0.18 -3.20 8.43
C LEU A 39 1.53 -2.63 8.90
N SER A 40 1.55 -1.36 9.31
CA SER A 40 2.77 -0.69 9.77
C SER A 40 3.25 -1.18 11.14
N ASP A 41 2.36 -1.73 11.96
CA ASP A 41 2.71 -2.28 13.28
C ASP A 41 3.52 -3.59 13.18
N LYS A 42 3.52 -4.25 12.02
CA LYS A 42 4.21 -5.52 11.78
C LYS A 42 5.00 -5.52 10.47
N PRO A 43 6.02 -4.66 10.33
CA PRO A 43 6.76 -4.50 9.09
C PRO A 43 7.45 -5.80 8.62
N GLU A 44 7.76 -6.73 9.54
CA GLU A 44 8.35 -8.03 9.26
C GLU A 44 7.42 -8.99 8.51
N GLU A 45 6.10 -8.82 8.63
CA GLU A 45 5.11 -9.61 7.88
C GLU A 45 5.05 -9.17 6.40
N ILE A 46 5.63 -8.01 6.07
CA ILE A 46 5.62 -7.43 4.72
C ILE A 46 7.00 -7.61 4.07
N GLN A 47 7.16 -8.70 3.33
CA GLN A 47 8.38 -8.94 2.58
C GLN A 47 8.42 -8.09 1.30
N SER A 48 9.50 -7.30 1.14
CA SER A 48 9.78 -6.67 -0.14
C SER A 48 10.09 -7.74 -1.21
N PRO A 49 9.66 -7.56 -2.46
CA PRO A 49 10.09 -8.42 -3.56
C PRO A 49 11.61 -8.44 -3.70
N GLU A 50 12.18 -9.57 -4.13
CA GLU A 50 13.63 -9.75 -4.26
C GLU A 50 14.29 -8.67 -5.14
N TRP A 51 13.63 -8.30 -6.24
CA TRP A 51 14.12 -7.26 -7.17
C TRP A 51 14.12 -5.85 -6.57
N HIS A 52 13.40 -5.59 -5.47
CA HIS A 52 13.20 -4.24 -4.95
C HIS A 52 14.52 -3.60 -4.51
N GLY A 53 15.40 -4.39 -3.88
CA GLY A 53 16.72 -3.93 -3.45
C GLY A 53 17.59 -3.49 -4.62
N GLU A 54 17.58 -4.24 -5.73
CA GLU A 54 18.36 -3.94 -6.93
C GLU A 54 17.94 -2.60 -7.55
N VAL A 55 16.62 -2.36 -7.65
CA VAL A 55 16.08 -1.10 -8.18
C VAL A 55 16.46 0.07 -7.29
N LEU A 56 16.40 -0.08 -5.96
CA LEU A 56 16.81 0.97 -5.03
C LEU A 56 18.31 1.26 -5.12
N ALA A 57 19.15 0.22 -5.21
CA ALA A 57 20.59 0.35 -5.37
C ALA A 57 20.95 1.09 -6.67
N ALA A 58 20.32 0.73 -7.79
CA ALA A 58 20.52 1.41 -9.07
C ALA A 58 20.09 2.88 -9.02
N ARG A 59 18.95 3.18 -8.40
CA ARG A 59 18.47 4.57 -8.21
C ARG A 59 19.43 5.38 -7.33
N LYS A 60 19.93 4.78 -6.23
CA LYS A 60 20.90 5.42 -5.34
C LYS A 60 22.21 5.71 -6.06
N ALA A 61 22.75 4.77 -6.81
CA ALA A 61 23.98 4.99 -7.60
C ALA A 61 23.83 6.13 -8.62
N LYS A 62 22.64 6.27 -9.23
CA LYS A 62 22.34 7.39 -10.14
C LYS A 62 22.32 8.75 -9.42
N VAL A 63 21.81 8.79 -8.18
CA VAL A 63 21.84 9.99 -7.35
C VAL A 63 23.28 10.33 -6.94
N ASP A 64 24.01 9.35 -6.42
CA ASP A 64 25.37 9.54 -5.90
C ASP A 64 26.37 9.94 -6.99
N SER A 65 26.15 9.49 -8.23
CA SER A 65 26.95 9.89 -9.41
C SER A 65 26.58 11.26 -10.00
N GLY A 66 25.55 11.93 -9.49
CA GLY A 66 25.05 13.19 -10.04
C GLY A 66 24.27 13.06 -11.35
N ALA A 67 24.04 11.83 -11.83
CA ALA A 67 23.29 11.56 -13.06
C ALA A 67 21.75 11.58 -12.86
N ALA A 68 21.28 11.74 -11.63
CA ALA A 68 19.86 11.82 -11.31
C ALA A 68 19.28 13.19 -11.70
N GLN A 69 18.10 13.16 -12.32
CA GLN A 69 17.30 14.35 -12.58
C GLN A 69 16.21 14.45 -11.52
N PHE A 70 16.16 15.56 -10.80
CA PHE A 70 15.12 15.86 -9.83
C PHE A 70 14.08 16.77 -10.47
N LEU A 71 12.82 16.54 -10.11
CA LEU A 71 11.70 17.39 -10.51
C LEU A 71 11.08 17.99 -9.26
N SER A 72 10.74 19.27 -9.32
CA SER A 72 9.82 19.84 -8.34
C SER A 72 8.44 19.20 -8.48
N VAL A 73 7.64 19.25 -7.42
CA VAL A 73 6.25 18.76 -7.45
C VAL A 73 5.45 19.45 -8.56
N GLN A 74 5.73 20.73 -8.85
CA GLN A 74 5.07 21.46 -9.92
C GLN A 74 5.46 20.92 -11.30
N GLN A 75 6.76 20.72 -11.56
CA GLN A 75 7.24 20.11 -12.81
C GLN A 75 6.66 18.69 -13.01
N LEU A 76 6.52 17.91 -11.93
CA LEU A 76 5.89 16.60 -11.99
C LEU A 76 4.41 16.70 -12.37
N LYS A 77 3.65 17.61 -11.75
CA LYS A 77 2.22 17.84 -12.07
C LYS A 77 2.03 18.25 -13.53
N GLU A 78 2.90 19.12 -14.05
CA GLU A 78 2.87 19.53 -15.46
C GLU A 78 3.13 18.37 -16.41
N ARG A 79 4.08 17.50 -16.09
CA ARG A 79 4.38 16.29 -16.90
C ARG A 79 3.21 15.30 -16.95
N LEU A 80 2.49 15.11 -15.85
CA LEU A 80 1.42 14.12 -15.72
C LEU A 80 0.05 14.61 -16.22
N ARG A 81 -0.09 15.88 -16.58
CA ARG A 81 -1.34 16.47 -17.11
C ARG A 81 -1.61 16.14 -18.60
N ARG A 82 -0.79 15.30 -19.23
CA ARG A 82 -0.93 14.89 -20.63
C ARG A 82 -1.87 13.73 -20.79
#